data_AF-A0AA94FFQ3-F1
#
_entry.id   AF-A0AA94FFQ3-F1
#
_cell.length_a   1.000
_cell.length_b   1.000
_cell.length_c   1.000
_cell.angle_alpha   90.00
_cell.angle_beta   90.00
_cell.angle_gamma   90.00
#
_symmetry.space_group_name_H-M   'P 1'
#
loop_
_entity.id
_entity.type
_entity.pdbx_description
1 polymer ?
#
loop_
_entity_poly.entity_id
_entity_poly.type
_entity_poly.pdbx_seq_one_letter_code
_entity_poly.pdbx_strand_id
1 'polypeptide(L)' 'ATLLFFGGEIIYGFSFTLFIGIIVGTYSSIFIAATLLVQLKFSVADFRAKEAEKLKSKKEKEKLRAMYEQGTV' A
#
# COMPACT_ATOMS: atom_id res chain seq x y z
N ALA A 1 -3.92 -17.54 15.22
CA ALA A 1 -4.46 -18.17 16.44
C ALA A 1 -4.01 -19.62 16.59
N THR A 2 -4.11 -20.45 15.54
CA THR A 2 -3.76 -21.88 15.61
C THR A 2 -2.34 -22.16 16.11
N LEU A 3 -1.31 -21.41 15.67
CA LEU A 3 0.06 -21.58 16.18
C LEU A 3 0.26 -21.09 17.63
N LEU A 4 -0.63 -20.23 18.13
CA LEU A 4 -0.57 -19.70 19.49
C LEU A 4 -1.22 -20.69 20.48
N PHE A 5 -2.26 -21.41 20.05
CA PHE A 5 -2.96 -22.40 20.89
C PHE A 5 -2.46 -23.83 20.70
N PHE A 6 -1.91 -24.18 19.52
CA PHE A 6 -1.47 -25.53 19.17
C PHE A 6 0.02 -25.62 18.79
N GLY A 7 0.75 -24.50 18.80
CA GLY A 7 2.19 -24.51 18.64
C GLY A 7 2.87 -24.75 19.97
N GLY A 8 3.72 -25.79 20.05
CA GLY A 8 4.49 -26.10 21.25
C GLY A 8 5.36 -24.94 21.75
N GLU A 9 5.94 -25.10 22.96
CA GLU A 9 6.64 -24.02 23.70
C GLU A 9 7.64 -23.21 22.88
N ILE A 10 8.34 -23.84 21.94
CA ILE A 10 9.37 -23.20 21.10
C ILE A 10 8.81 -22.08 20.23
N ILE A 11 7.58 -22.24 19.68
CA ILE A 11 7.01 -21.27 18.72
C ILE A 11 5.91 -20.41 19.33
N TYR A 12 5.54 -20.67 20.59
CA TYR A 12 4.53 -19.89 21.30
C TYR A 12 4.94 -18.42 21.47
N GLY A 13 6.17 -18.16 21.92
CA GLY A 13 6.68 -16.79 22.10
C GLY A 13 6.71 -15.99 20.79
N PHE A 14 7.08 -16.63 19.69
CA PHE A 14 7.06 -16.02 18.36
C PHE A 14 5.63 -15.74 17.89
N SER A 15 4.73 -16.70 18.04
CA SER A 15 3.34 -16.56 17.61
C SER A 15 2.58 -15.50 18.43
N PHE A 16 2.89 -15.40 19.73
CA PHE A 16 2.31 -14.43 20.65
C PHE A 16 2.72 -12.99 20.30
N THR A 17 4.01 -12.75 20.06
CA THR A 17 4.49 -11.43 19.65
C THR A 17 3.90 -10.99 18.31
N LEU A 18 3.81 -11.90 17.33
CA LEU A 18 3.12 -11.63 16.07
C LEU A 18 1.63 -11.33 16.27
N PHE A 19 0.94 -12.08 17.13
CA PHE A 19 -0.48 -11.88 17.38
C PHE A 19 -0.77 -10.49 17.96
N ILE A 20 0.00 -10.08 18.98
CA ILE A 20 -0.11 -8.75 19.57
C ILE A 20 0.28 -7.67 18.54
N GLY A 21 1.34 -7.89 17.78
CA GLY A 21 1.78 -6.97 16.73
C GLY A 21 0.71 -6.73 15.66
N ILE A 22 -0.01 -7.78 15.25
CA ILE A 22 -1.11 -7.65 14.30
C ILE A 22 -2.29 -6.90 14.91
N ILE A 23 -2.68 -7.18 16.15
CA ILE A 23 -3.79 -6.47 16.81
C ILE A 23 -3.48 -4.97 16.93
N VAL A 24 -2.31 -4.64 17.49
CA VAL A 24 -1.88 -3.24 17.67
C VAL A 24 -1.68 -2.55 16.32
N GLY A 25 -1.05 -3.23 15.36
CA GLY A 25 -0.82 -2.72 14.01
C GLY A 25 -2.13 -2.44 13.27
N THR A 26 -3.10 -3.36 13.34
CA THR A 26 -4.41 -3.18 12.69
C THR A 26 -5.18 -2.02 13.29
N TYR A 27 -5.22 -1.91 14.62
CA TYR A 27 -5.85 -0.78 15.29
C TYR A 27 -5.17 0.55 14.89
N SER A 28 -3.84 0.60 14.92
CA SER A 28 -3.09 1.79 14.53
C SER A 28 -3.33 2.20 13.07
N SER A 29 -3.28 1.25 12.13
CA SER A 29 -3.48 1.55 10.70
C SER A 29 -4.87 2.07 10.38
N ILE A 30 -5.90 1.63 11.10
CA ILE A 30 -7.27 2.11 10.86
C ILE A 30 -7.50 3.47 11.52
N PHE A 31 -7.12 3.62 12.79
CA PHE A 31 -7.51 4.80 13.58
C PHE A 31 -6.47 5.93 13.53
N ILE A 32 -5.17 5.61 13.59
CA ILE A 32 -4.11 6.63 13.60
C ILE A 32 -3.82 7.11 12.17
N ALA A 33 -3.69 6.20 11.19
CA ALA A 33 -3.37 6.61 9.82
C ALA A 33 -4.47 7.47 9.19
N ALA A 34 -5.75 7.14 9.43
CA ALA A 34 -6.87 7.94 8.94
C ALA A 34 -6.86 9.36 9.55
N THR A 35 -6.60 9.48 10.86
CA THR A 35 -6.53 10.78 11.54
C THR A 35 -5.33 11.60 11.07
N LEU A 36 -4.16 10.96 10.86
CA LEU A 36 -2.97 11.63 10.33
C LEU A 36 -3.19 12.20 8.93
N LEU A 37 -3.90 11.49 8.05
CA LEU A 37 -4.24 12.00 6.71
C LEU A 37 -5.06 13.29 6.77
N VAL A 38 -6.00 13.38 7.73
CA VAL A 38 -6.80 14.59 7.94
C VAL A 38 -5.95 15.74 8.51
N GLN A 39 -5.06 15.45 9.47
CA GLN A 39 -4.17 16.46 10.04
C GLN A 39 -3.18 17.03 9.02
N LEU A 40 -2.67 16.18 8.13
CA LEU A 40 -1.80 16.56 7.03
C LEU A 40 -2.53 17.31 5.90
N LYS A 41 -3.84 17.59 6.06
CA LYS A 41 -4.72 18.20 5.04
C LYS A 41 -4.57 17.51 3.69
N PHE A 42 -4.46 16.18 3.69
CA PHE A 42 -4.25 15.42 2.47
C PHE A 42 -5.47 15.56 1.56
N SER A 43 -5.27 16.15 0.38
CA SER A 43 -6.30 16.31 -0.64
C SER A 43 -6.31 15.09 -1.56
N VAL A 44 -7.39 14.30 -1.45
CA VAL A 44 -7.62 13.15 -2.33
C VAL A 44 -7.76 13.60 -3.80
N ALA A 45 -8.29 14.81 -4.03
CA ALA A 45 -8.44 15.36 -5.37
C ALA A 45 -7.06 15.62 -6.03
N ASP A 46 -6.14 16.25 -5.31
CA ASP A 46 -4.81 16.59 -5.83
C ASP A 46 -3.97 15.33 -6.08
N PHE A 47 -4.08 14.35 -5.19
CA PHE A 47 -3.44 13.06 -5.37
C PHE A 47 -3.93 12.35 -6.64
N ARG A 48 -5.25 12.32 -6.85
CA ARG A 48 -5.85 11.69 -8.04
C ARG A 48 -5.51 12.44 -9.33
N ALA A 49 -5.46 13.78 -9.30
CA ALA A 49 -5.04 14.58 -10.44
C ALA A 49 -3.61 14.26 -10.86
N LYS A 50 -2.69 14.19 -9.88
CA LYS A 50 -1.26 13.86 -10.12
C LYS A 50 -1.07 12.43 -10.64
N GLU A 51 -1.83 11.47 -10.14
CA GLU A 51 -1.80 10.08 -10.63
C GLU A 51 -2.37 9.97 -12.06
N ALA A 52 -3.46 10.69 -12.37
CA ALA A 52 -4.03 10.72 -13.72
C ALA A 52 -3.07 11.35 -14.73
N GLU A 53 -2.35 12.40 -14.35
CA GLU A 53 -1.31 13.02 -15.18
C GLU A 53 -0.15 12.05 -15.45
N LYS A 54 0.40 11.42 -14.41
CA LYS A 54 1.46 10.40 -14.56
C LYS A 54 1.02 9.25 -15.47
N LEU A 55 -0.22 8.80 -15.34
CA LEU A 55 -0.76 7.74 -16.18
C LEU A 55 -0.88 8.18 -17.64
N LYS A 56 -1.29 9.42 -17.91
CA LYS A 56 -1.32 10.00 -19.27
C LYS A 56 0.09 10.07 -19.85
N SER A 57 1.07 10.61 -19.11
CA SER A 57 2.46 10.69 -19.56
C SER A 57 3.07 9.31 -19.80
N LYS A 58 2.69 8.29 -19.00
CA LYS A 58 3.14 6.91 -19.21
C LYS A 58 2.53 6.32 -20.49
N LYS A 59 1.22 6.49 -20.69
CA LYS A 59 0.53 6.05 -21.92
C LYS A 59 1.05 6.75 -23.17
N GLU A 60 1.39 8.03 -23.08
CA GLU A 60 1.95 8.79 -24.19
C GLU A 60 3.37 8.31 -24.55
N LYS A 61 4.23 8.09 -23.54
CA LYS A 61 5.55 7.47 -23.75
C LYS A 61 5.45 6.06 -24.33
N GLU A 62 4.47 5.27 -23.89
CA GLU A 62 4.25 3.90 -24.38
C GLU A 62 3.74 3.88 -25.82
N LYS A 63 2.80 4.78 -26.17
CA LYS A 63 2.35 4.99 -27.55
C LYS A 63 3.48 5.43 -28.46
N LEU A 64 4.30 6.38 -27.99
CA LEU A 64 5.45 6.87 -28.75
C LEU A 64 6.48 5.76 -28.97
N ARG A 65 6.74 4.92 -27.96
CA ARG A 65 7.59 3.72 -28.10
C ARG A 65 7.01 2.73 -29.11
N ALA A 66 5.71 2.46 -29.07
CA ALA A 66 5.06 1.57 -30.04
C ALA A 66 5.11 2.11 -31.47
N MET A 67 5.03 3.45 -31.66
CA MET A 67 5.17 4.08 -32.97
C MET A 67 6.59 3.92 -33.55
N TYR A 68 7.63 4.01 -32.71
CA TYR A 68 9.02 3.74 -33.12
C TYR A 68 9.24 2.25 -33.44
N GLU A 69 8.63 1.33 -32.67
CA GLU A 69 8.70 -0.11 -32.94
C GLU A 69 7.95 -0.52 -34.22
N GLN A 70 6.86 0.17 -34.55
CA GLN A 70 6.09 -0.02 -35.79
C GLN A 70 6.65 0.73 -37.01
N GLY A 71 7.79 1.43 -36.88
CA GLY A 71 8.48 2.07 -38.01
C GLY A 71 7.68 3.17 -38.73
N THR A 72 6.72 3.82 -38.04
CA THR A 72 5.89 4.90 -38.63
C THR A 72 6.52 6.30 -38.44
N VAL A 73 7.74 6.36 -37.88
CA VAL A 73 8.66 7.52 -37.92
C VAL A 73 10.10 7.02 -37.99
#